data_AF-A0A382ELW8-F1
#
_entry.id   AF-A0A382ELW8-F1
#
_cell.length_a   1.000
_cell.length_b   1.000
_cell.length_c   1.000
_cell.angle_alpha   90.00
_cell.angle_beta   90.00
_cell.angle_gamma   90.00
#
_symmetry.space_group_name_H-M   'P 1'
#
loop_
_entity.id
_entity.type
_entity.pdbx_description
1 polymer ?
#
loop_
_entity_poly.entity_id
_entity_poly.type
_entity_poly.pdbx_seq_one_letter_code
_entity_poly.pdbx_strand_id
1 'polypeptide(L)'
;MNKLLLPSLLLSIFVISSCSSQQSNVLNESDAEAFLERVELEDKTLGPIASSAYWIGSNFITYDSQKVVADYSKRFQLLALERARQASTFDSVEVSKENRRKLNL
;
A
#
# COMPACT_ATOMS: atom_id res chain seq x y z
N MET A 1 31.94 43.80 39.90
CA MET A 1 30.63 43.47 39.30
C MET A 1 30.88 43.00 37.89
N ASN A 2 30.49 41.76 37.56
CA ASN A 2 30.29 41.16 36.22
C ASN A 2 30.33 39.62 36.38
N LYS A 3 29.34 39.07 37.10
CA LYS A 3 29.12 37.62 37.29
C LYS A 3 28.03 37.09 36.34
N LEU A 4 28.11 37.42 35.05
CA LEU A 4 27.00 37.18 34.11
C LEU A 4 27.44 36.65 32.73
N LEU A 5 28.58 35.97 32.65
CA LEU A 5 29.07 35.37 31.39
C LEU A 5 29.14 33.84 31.41
N LEU A 6 28.55 33.17 32.40
CA LEU A 6 28.51 31.69 32.46
C LEU A 6 27.19 31.01 32.05
N PRO A 7 26.00 31.65 31.96
CA PRO A 7 24.78 30.89 31.64
C PRO A 7 24.55 30.72 30.13
N SER A 8 25.34 31.36 29.26
CA SER A 8 25.08 31.37 27.81
C SER A 8 25.61 30.13 27.06
N LEU A 9 26.41 29.27 27.71
CA LEU A 9 27.01 28.09 27.05
C LEU A 9 26.20 26.79 27.24
N LEU A 10 25.23 26.77 28.16
CA LEU A 10 24.47 25.56 28.50
C LEU A 10 23.19 25.37 27.67
N LEU A 11 22.76 26.38 26.91
CA LEU A 11 21.52 26.30 26.13
C LEU A 11 21.70 25.68 24.73
N SER A 12 22.94 25.50 24.27
CA SER A 12 23.25 25.00 22.92
C SER A 12 23.38 23.48 22.78
N ILE A 13 23.26 22.70 23.87
CA ILE A 13 23.44 21.23 23.83
C ILE A 13 22.10 20.48 23.66
N PHE A 14 20.95 21.15 23.86
CA PHE A 14 19.65 20.46 23.86
C PHE A 14 18.99 20.27 22.48
N VAL A 15 19.60 20.74 21.39
CA VAL A 15 18.97 20.70 20.04
C VAL A 15 19.36 19.44 19.24
N ILE A 16 20.28 18.59 19.72
CA ILE A 16 20.83 17.47 18.92
C ILE A 16 20.18 16.10 19.21
N SER A 17 19.32 15.98 20.23
CA SER A 17 18.73 14.68 20.61
C SER A 17 17.40 14.32 19.94
N SER A 18 16.97 15.04 18.89
CA SER A 18 15.77 14.67 18.11
C SER A 18 16.09 14.00 16.77
N CYS A 19 17.26 13.36 16.67
CA CYS A 19 17.40 12.19 15.80
C CYS A 19 17.00 10.98 16.65
N SER A 20 15.69 10.76 16.83
CA SER A 20 15.26 9.40 17.12
C SER A 20 15.75 8.57 15.93
N SER A 21 16.43 7.48 16.21
CA SER A 21 16.79 6.49 15.21
C SER A 21 15.54 6.23 14.37
N GLN A 22 15.53 6.75 13.14
CA GLN A 22 14.67 6.25 12.09
C GLN A 22 15.12 4.81 11.87
N GLN A 23 14.59 3.93 12.71
CA GLN A 23 14.52 2.52 12.46
C GLN A 23 13.75 2.46 11.14
N SER A 24 14.47 2.38 10.02
CA SER A 24 13.86 2.00 8.76
C SER A 24 13.15 0.69 9.09
N ASN A 25 11.83 0.70 9.14
CA ASN A 25 11.06 -0.51 9.29
C ASN A 25 11.28 -1.27 7.97
N VAL A 26 12.31 -2.11 7.96
CA VAL A 26 12.66 -2.93 6.81
C VAL A 26 11.54 -3.96 6.70
N LEU A 27 10.79 -3.92 5.60
CA LEU A 27 9.74 -4.88 5.32
C LEU A 27 10.30 -6.30 5.37
N ASN A 28 9.55 -7.21 5.97
CA ASN A 28 9.91 -8.62 6.11
C ASN A 28 8.82 -9.53 5.50
N GLU A 29 9.03 -10.84 5.56
CA GLU A 29 8.09 -11.81 4.99
C GLU A 29 6.68 -11.73 5.60
N SER A 30 6.55 -11.47 6.90
CA SER A 30 5.24 -11.34 7.56
C SER A 30 4.48 -10.10 7.07
N ASP A 31 5.17 -9.01 6.75
CA ASP A 31 4.54 -7.83 6.15
C ASP A 31 4.00 -8.14 4.74
N ALA A 32 4.73 -8.94 3.96
CA ALA A 32 4.30 -9.39 2.64
C ALA A 32 3.09 -10.32 2.74
N GLU A 33 3.08 -11.24 3.71
CA GLU A 33 1.93 -12.12 3.98
C GLU A 33 0.68 -11.31 4.36
N ALA A 34 0.82 -10.35 5.28
CA ALA A 34 -0.29 -9.48 5.68
C ALA A 34 -0.82 -8.63 4.50
N PHE A 35 0.05 -8.21 3.58
CA PHE A 35 -0.35 -7.56 2.34
C PHE A 35 -1.15 -8.51 1.45
N LEU A 36 -0.64 -9.72 1.20
CA LEU A 36 -1.28 -10.72 0.34
C LEU A 36 -2.63 -11.18 0.89
N GLU A 37 -2.73 -11.41 2.20
CA GLU A 37 -4.00 -11.79 2.86
C GLU A 37 -5.07 -10.71 2.72
N ARG A 38 -4.69 -9.45 2.89
CA ARG A 38 -5.60 -8.31 2.68
C ARG A 38 -6.09 -8.28 1.23
N VAL A 39 -5.18 -8.36 0.26
CA VAL A 39 -5.55 -8.35 -1.17
C VAL A 39 -6.49 -9.50 -1.49
N GLU A 40 -6.22 -10.70 -0.98
CA GLU A 40 -7.06 -11.87 -1.21
C GLU A 40 -8.46 -11.71 -0.61
N LEU A 41 -8.57 -11.14 0.60
CA LEU A 41 -9.87 -10.85 1.23
C LEU A 41 -10.67 -9.81 0.44
N GLU A 42 -10.00 -8.75 -0.02
CA GLU A 42 -10.61 -7.74 -0.87
C GLU A 42 -11.09 -8.34 -2.19
N ASP A 43 -10.32 -9.23 -2.81
CA ASP A 43 -10.68 -9.87 -4.08
C ASP A 43 -11.86 -10.83 -3.94
N LYS A 44 -11.93 -11.59 -2.84
CA LYS A 44 -13.11 -12.40 -2.51
C LYS A 44 -14.38 -11.56 -2.38
N THR A 45 -14.23 -10.30 -1.94
CA THR A 45 -15.35 -9.37 -1.75
C THR A 45 -15.73 -8.66 -3.05
N LEU A 46 -14.75 -8.10 -3.75
CA LEU A 46 -14.95 -7.23 -4.91
C LEU A 46 -15.11 -8.02 -6.21
N GLY A 47 -14.45 -9.18 -6.34
CA GLY A 47 -14.46 -10.03 -7.53
C GLY A 47 -15.87 -10.40 -8.01
N PRO A 48 -16.76 -10.92 -7.15
CA PRO A 48 -18.14 -11.23 -7.54
C PRO A 48 -18.93 -10.02 -8.03
N ILE A 49 -18.67 -8.84 -7.45
CA ILE A 49 -19.37 -7.59 -7.83
C ILE A 49 -18.96 -7.16 -9.23
N ALA A 50 -17.66 -7.11 -9.52
CA ALA A 50 -17.17 -6.79 -10.86
C ALA A 50 -17.61 -7.84 -11.89
N SER A 51 -17.48 -9.12 -11.55
CA SER A 51 -17.93 -10.22 -12.41
C SER A 51 -19.40 -10.09 -12.76
N SER A 52 -20.25 -9.72 -11.80
CA SER A 52 -21.68 -9.46 -12.04
C SER A 52 -21.92 -8.28 -12.99
N ALA A 53 -21.18 -7.18 -12.82
CA ALA A 53 -21.26 -6.03 -13.73
C ALA A 53 -20.90 -6.42 -15.18
N TYR A 54 -19.81 -7.17 -15.38
CA TYR A 54 -19.42 -7.68 -16.69
C TYR A 54 -20.42 -8.69 -17.27
N TRP A 55 -20.96 -9.58 -16.44
CA TRP A 55 -21.97 -10.54 -16.87
C TRP A 55 -23.23 -9.83 -17.35
N ILE A 56 -23.74 -8.85 -16.60
CA ILE A 56 -24.90 -8.03 -17.01
C ILE A 56 -24.58 -7.28 -18.30
N GLY A 57 -23.42 -6.62 -18.38
CA GLY A 57 -22.99 -5.90 -19.58
C GLY A 57 -22.84 -6.76 -20.82
N SER A 58 -22.56 -8.06 -20.66
CA SER A 58 -22.41 -9.02 -21.77
C SER A 58 -23.73 -9.65 -22.21
N ASN A 59 -24.70 -9.80 -21.29
CA ASN A 59 -25.99 -10.43 -21.58
C ASN A 59 -27.10 -9.42 -21.90
N PHE A 60 -26.97 -8.18 -21.41
CA PHE A 60 -27.94 -7.10 -21.59
C PHE A 60 -27.22 -5.86 -22.10
N ILE A 61 -26.84 -5.86 -23.37
CA ILE A 61 -26.02 -4.81 -23.97
C ILE A 61 -26.87 -3.55 -24.19
N THR A 62 -26.76 -2.60 -23.26
CA THR A 62 -27.46 -1.30 -23.28
C THR A 62 -26.49 -0.19 -22.89
N TYR A 63 -26.83 1.07 -23.18
CA TYR A 63 -26.01 2.20 -22.77
C TYR A 63 -25.72 2.21 -21.25
N ASP A 64 -26.73 1.90 -20.44
CA ASP A 64 -26.60 1.90 -18.99
C ASP A 64 -25.73 0.75 -18.48
N SER A 65 -25.88 -0.46 -19.03
CA SER A 65 -25.03 -1.60 -18.63
C SER A 65 -23.57 -1.38 -19.04
N GLN A 66 -23.33 -0.78 -20.22
CA GLN A 66 -21.97 -0.42 -20.63
C GLN A 66 -21.37 0.69 -19.76
N LYS A 67 -22.17 1.65 -19.28
CA LYS A 67 -21.70 2.64 -18.29
C LYS A 67 -21.28 1.99 -16.98
N VAL A 68 -22.06 1.03 -16.49
CA VAL A 68 -21.69 0.28 -15.27
C VAL A 68 -20.40 -0.49 -15.49
N VAL A 69 -20.27 -1.21 -16.61
CA VAL A 69 -19.02 -1.92 -16.96
C VAL A 69 -17.83 -0.95 -17.01
N ALA A 70 -17.98 0.22 -17.63
CA ALA A 70 -16.92 1.21 -17.72
C ALA A 70 -16.48 1.75 -16.35
N ASP A 71 -17.43 2.01 -15.44
CA ASP A 71 -17.13 2.44 -14.08
C ASP A 71 -16.36 1.37 -13.29
N TYR A 72 -16.82 0.11 -13.31
CA TYR A 72 -16.12 -0.99 -12.65
C TYR A 72 -14.76 -1.27 -13.29
N SER A 73 -14.63 -1.18 -14.62
CA SER A 73 -13.35 -1.30 -15.33
C SER A 73 -12.34 -0.27 -14.82
N LYS A 74 -12.76 1.00 -14.71
CA LYS A 74 -11.91 2.08 -14.20
C LYS A 74 -11.48 1.82 -12.77
N ARG A 75 -12.41 1.45 -11.88
CA ARG A 75 -12.13 1.20 -10.46
C ARG A 75 -11.12 0.08 -10.28
N PHE A 76 -11.30 -1.04 -11.00
CA PHE A 76 -10.39 -2.19 -10.90
C PHE A 76 -9.03 -1.92 -11.52
N GLN A 77 -8.95 -1.14 -12.60
CA GLN A 77 -7.67 -0.74 -13.17
C GLN A 77 -6.86 0.13 -12.20
N LEU A 78 -7.52 1.06 -11.50
CA LEU A 78 -6.87 1.89 -10.47
C LEU A 78 -6.44 1.06 -9.26
N LEU A 79 -7.28 0.14 -8.81
CA LEU A 79 -6.98 -0.76 -7.70
C LEU A 79 -5.78 -1.67 -8.03
N ALA A 80 -5.75 -2.24 -9.23
CA ALA A 80 -4.64 -3.06 -9.71
C ALA A 80 -3.33 -2.25 -9.77
N LEU A 81 -3.37 -1.01 -10.27
CA LEU A 81 -2.19 -0.14 -10.32
C LEU A 81 -1.65 0.16 -8.92
N GLU A 82 -2.54 0.49 -7.98
CA GLU A 82 -2.13 0.78 -6.60
C GLU A 82 -1.55 -0.46 -5.91
N ARG A 83 -2.15 -1.64 -6.11
CA ARG A 83 -1.64 -2.89 -5.57
C ARG A 83 -0.30 -3.29 -6.18
N ALA A 84 -0.10 -3.09 -7.48
CA ALA A 84 1.20 -3.31 -8.13
C ALA A 84 2.28 -2.40 -7.52
N ARG A 85 1.96 -1.12 -7.29
CA ARG A 85 2.84 -0.17 -6.60
C ARG A 85 3.18 -0.58 -5.17
N GLN A 86 2.23 -1.17 -4.45
CA GLN A 86 2.46 -1.70 -3.09
C GLN A 86 3.29 -2.99 -3.14
N ALA A 87 2.97 -3.91 -4.05
CA ALA A 87 3.69 -5.16 -4.23
C ALA A 87 5.18 -4.93 -4.55
N SER A 88 5.50 -3.92 -5.37
CA SER A 88 6.90 -3.59 -5.71
C SER A 88 7.74 -3.15 -4.51
N THR A 89 7.12 -2.77 -3.39
CA THR A 89 7.88 -2.48 -2.16
C THR A 89 8.50 -3.74 -1.53
N PHE A 90 8.04 -4.93 -1.93
CA PHE A 90 8.54 -6.22 -1.47
C PHE A 90 9.53 -6.88 -2.45
N ASP A 91 9.99 -6.17 -3.49
CA ASP A 91 10.90 -6.72 -4.51
C ASP A 91 12.21 -7.27 -3.91
N SER A 92 12.74 -6.61 -2.88
CA SER A 92 13.98 -7.00 -2.20
C SER A 92 13.77 -7.86 -0.94
N VAL A 93 12.51 -8.19 -0.60
CA VAL A 93 12.19 -8.95 0.62
C VAL A 93 12.30 -10.45 0.34
N GLU A 94 13.12 -11.20 1.08
CA GLU A 94 13.13 -12.66 0.92
C GLU A 94 11.79 -13.24 1.39
N VAL A 95 11.15 -14.04 0.53
CA VAL A 95 9.83 -14.66 0.79
C VAL A 95 9.78 -16.05 0.17
N SER A 96 8.83 -16.88 0.61
CA SER A 96 8.55 -18.16 -0.02
C SER A 96 8.31 -18.05 -1.54
N LYS A 97 8.63 -19.12 -2.29
CA LYS A 97 8.39 -19.18 -3.74
C LYS A 97 6.92 -18.92 -4.11
N GLU A 98 5.99 -19.36 -3.27
CA GLU A 98 4.56 -19.13 -3.47
C GLU A 98 4.22 -17.63 -3.33
N ASN A 99 4.69 -16.98 -2.26
CA ASN A 99 4.44 -15.57 -2.02
C ASN A 99 5.10 -14.70 -3.09
N ARG A 100 6.32 -15.05 -3.53
CA ARG A 100 6.98 -14.37 -4.65
C ARG A 100 6.14 -14.43 -5.94
N ARG A 101 5.51 -15.56 -6.23
CA ARG A 101 4.60 -15.68 -7.38
C ARG A 101 3.38 -14.78 -7.22
N LYS A 102 2.76 -14.73 -6.04
CA LYS A 102 1.59 -13.88 -5.79
C LYS A 102 1.91 -12.39 -5.91
N LEU A 103 3.10 -11.94 -5.47
CA LEU A 103 3.54 -10.55 -5.57
C LEU A 103 3.84 -10.09 -7.00
N ASN A 104 4.17 -11.03 -7.91
CA ASN A 104 4.58 -10.74 -9.29
C ASN A 104 3.42 -10.80 -10.31
N LEU A 105 2.20 -11.16 -9.89
CA LEU A 105 1.01 -11.32 -10.74
C LEU A 105 0.03 -10.17 -10.49
#